data_AF-A0A3C1NNQ0-F1
#
_entry.id   AF-A0A3C1NNQ0-F1
#
_cell.length_a   1.000
_cell.length_b   1.000
_cell.length_c   1.000
_cell.angle_alpha   90.00
_cell.angle_beta   90.00
_cell.angle_gamma   90.00
#
_symmetry.space_group_name_H-M   'P 1'
#
loop_
_entity.id
_entity.type
_entity.pdbx_description
1 polymer ?
#
loop_
_entity_poly.entity_id
_entity_poly.type
_entity_poly.pdbx_seq_one_letter_code
_entity_poly.pdbx_strand_id
1 'polypeptide(L)'
;MIRSMAPQLTVPDIRILAELTRGMRKDDISEAVSLFLQDGSLPATPSHPYNTCHPRTGSWTERLLSLEEYTGIYKSSGFQLECLPGFYDSSKAFPLGSMNAVRNLGVNAMGLRFAPFIYLMGYPGI
;
A
#
# COMPACT_ATOMS: atom_id res chain seq x y z
N MET A 1 8.94 3.43 14.70
CA MET A 1 9.65 2.13 14.71
C MET A 1 11.16 2.32 14.80
N ILE A 2 11.81 3.01 13.86
CA ILE A 2 13.28 3.23 13.90
C ILE A 2 13.74 3.83 15.25
N ARG A 3 13.07 4.90 15.71
CA ARG A 3 13.34 5.52 17.03
C ARG A 3 13.32 4.55 18.21
N SER A 4 12.46 3.53 18.20
CA SER A 4 12.40 2.55 19.30
C SER A 4 13.49 1.49 19.21
N MET A 5 14.06 1.26 18.02
CA MET A 5 15.10 0.25 17.78
C MET A 5 16.51 0.83 17.96
N ALA A 6 16.70 2.09 17.61
CA ALA A 6 17.95 2.80 17.76
C ALA A 6 17.71 4.18 18.42
N PRO A 7 17.47 4.22 19.75
CA PRO A 7 17.21 5.46 20.49
C PRO A 7 18.35 6.48 20.44
N GLN A 8 19.58 6.02 20.16
CA GLN A 8 20.78 6.82 20.04
C GLN A 8 20.85 7.67 18.75
N LEU A 9 20.02 7.37 17.75
CA LEU A 9 20.04 8.09 16.48
C LEU A 9 19.48 9.51 16.63
N THR A 10 20.07 10.44 15.90
CA THR A 10 19.59 11.83 15.86
C THR A 10 18.28 11.92 15.07
N VAL A 11 17.52 12.99 15.27
CA VAL A 11 16.27 13.22 14.51
C VAL A 11 16.52 13.29 13.00
N PRO A 12 17.57 13.97 12.51
CA PRO A 12 17.95 13.92 11.09
C PRO A 12 18.20 12.50 10.56
N ASP A 13 18.99 11.69 11.26
CA ASP A 13 19.31 10.33 10.81
C ASP A 13 18.06 9.45 10.76
N ILE A 14 17.20 9.55 11.78
CA ILE A 14 15.92 8.85 11.83
C ILE A 14 15.05 9.23 10.62
N ARG A 15 15.05 10.50 10.20
CA ARG A 15 14.28 10.95 9.04
C ARG A 15 14.83 10.37 7.74
N ILE A 16 16.14 10.44 7.54
CA ILE A 16 16.79 9.90 6.34
C ILE A 16 16.52 8.40 6.22
N LEU A 17 16.73 7.64 7.30
CA LEU A 17 16.45 6.21 7.31
C LEU A 17 14.95 5.94 7.07
N ALA A 18 14.04 6.67 7.72
CA ALA A 18 12.62 6.48 7.50
C ALA A 18 12.18 6.78 6.05
N GLU A 19 12.83 7.72 5.37
CA GLU A 19 12.59 8.04 3.96
C GLU A 19 13.16 6.96 3.03
N LEU A 20 14.40 6.51 3.27
CA LEU A 20 15.06 5.53 2.41
C LEU A 20 14.57 4.09 2.64
N THR A 21 13.99 3.79 3.81
CA THR A 21 13.40 2.46 4.08
C THR A 21 11.90 2.43 3.83
N ARG A 22 11.32 3.40 3.12
CA ARG A 22 9.89 3.39 2.76
C ARG A 22 9.55 2.14 1.95
N GLY A 23 8.54 1.40 2.40
CA GLY A 23 8.06 0.19 1.73
C GLY A 23 8.73 -1.11 2.14
N MET A 24 9.81 -1.01 2.90
CA MET A 24 10.54 -2.17 3.41
C MET A 24 9.75 -2.89 4.52
N ARG A 25 9.98 -4.20 4.65
CA ARG A 25 9.43 -4.96 5.77
C ARG A 25 10.19 -4.60 7.05
N LYS A 26 9.60 -4.95 8.20
CA LYS A 26 10.21 -4.69 9.51
C LYS A 26 11.66 -5.19 9.61
N ASP A 27 11.93 -6.38 9.10
CA ASP A 27 13.23 -7.04 9.24
C ASP A 27 14.28 -6.33 8.37
N ASP A 28 13.94 -5.98 7.13
CA ASP A 28 14.80 -5.20 6.24
C ASP A 28 15.11 -3.80 6.80
N ILE A 29 14.13 -3.14 7.43
CA ILE A 29 14.35 -1.86 8.14
C ILE A 29 15.34 -2.07 9.30
N SER A 30 15.25 -3.20 9.99
CA SER A 30 16.14 -3.52 11.12
C SER A 30 17.58 -3.76 10.67
N GLU A 31 17.75 -4.42 9.53
CA GLU A 31 19.05 -4.62 8.89
C GLU A 31 19.65 -3.28 8.43
N ALA A 32 18.88 -2.45 7.73
CA ALA A 32 19.34 -1.14 7.26
C ALA A 32 19.79 -0.22 8.42
N VAL A 33 19.03 -0.20 9.53
CA VAL A 33 19.42 0.54 10.74
C VAL A 33 20.70 -0.04 11.35
N SER A 34 20.86 -1.36 11.34
CA SER A 34 22.05 -2.02 11.89
C SER A 34 23.30 -1.70 11.08
N LEU A 35 23.20 -1.72 9.75
CA LEU A 35 24.29 -1.32 8.85
C LEU A 35 24.66 0.15 9.06
N PHE A 36 23.67 1.04 9.11
CA PHE A 36 23.91 2.45 9.39
C PHE A 36 24.63 2.69 10.72
N LEU A 37 24.29 1.93 11.77
CA LEU A 37 24.97 2.03 13.06
C LEU A 37 26.39 1.45 13.06
N GLN A 38 26.67 0.46 12.21
CA GLN A 38 27.98 -0.20 12.14
C GLN A 38 29.00 0.62 11.35
N ASP A 39 28.61 1.12 10.17
CA ASP A 39 29.54 1.75 9.23
C ASP A 39 29.01 3.02 8.55
N GLY A 40 27.79 3.48 8.90
CA GLY A 40 27.17 4.66 8.30
C GLY A 40 26.50 4.41 6.94
N SER A 41 26.42 3.16 6.49
CA SER A 41 25.79 2.81 5.21
C SER A 41 24.31 3.15 5.18
N LEU A 42 23.88 3.79 4.10
CA LEU A 42 22.48 4.08 3.84
C LEU A 42 21.90 3.10 2.83
N PRO A 43 20.63 2.69 3.00
CA PRO A 43 19.96 1.85 2.01
C PRO A 43 19.75 2.60 0.70
N ALA A 44 19.57 1.83 -0.38
CA ALA A 44 19.29 2.39 -1.70
C ALA A 44 18.00 3.22 -1.70
N THR A 45 17.95 4.24 -2.54
CA THR A 45 16.75 5.07 -2.70
C THR A 45 15.58 4.22 -3.19
N PRO A 46 14.39 4.32 -2.56
CA PRO A 46 13.21 3.59 -3.01
C PRO A 46 12.89 3.87 -4.48
N SER A 47 12.52 2.82 -5.22
CA SER A 47 12.13 2.95 -6.62
C SER A 47 10.83 3.74 -6.82
N HIS A 48 9.95 3.74 -5.82
CA HIS A 48 8.69 4.46 -5.86
C HIS A 48 8.56 5.41 -4.65
N PRO A 49 8.37 6.72 -4.85
CA PRO A 49 8.46 7.74 -3.80
C PRO A 49 7.39 7.62 -2.71
N TYR A 50 6.27 6.99 -3.07
CA TYR A 50 5.12 6.83 -2.20
C TYR A 50 4.95 5.38 -1.69
N ASN A 51 5.98 4.54 -1.79
CA ASN A 51 5.87 3.19 -1.29
C ASN A 51 5.73 3.18 0.26
N THR A 52 4.50 3.18 0.77
CA THR A 52 4.23 3.20 2.22
C THR A 52 3.51 1.93 2.65
N CYS A 53 4.28 0.85 2.80
CA CYS A 53 3.86 -0.33 3.53
C CYS A 53 3.88 -0.08 5.03
N HIS A 54 2.83 -0.47 5.76
CA HIS A 54 2.84 -0.48 7.21
C HIS A 54 3.72 -1.65 7.70
N PRO A 55 4.89 -1.38 8.31
CA PRO A 55 5.93 -2.39 8.48
C PRO A 55 5.55 -3.55 9.40
N ARG A 56 4.51 -3.39 10.25
CA ARG A 56 4.04 -4.45 11.16
C ARG A 56 2.95 -5.33 10.57
N THR A 57 2.08 -4.78 9.73
CA THR A 57 0.90 -5.49 9.21
C THR A 57 1.06 -5.89 7.75
N GLY A 58 2.09 -5.37 7.06
CA GLY A 58 2.25 -5.54 5.63
C GLY A 58 1.17 -4.83 4.81
N SER A 59 0.39 -3.94 5.43
CA SER A 59 -0.72 -3.24 4.77
C SER A 59 -0.17 -2.14 3.87
N TRP A 60 -0.60 -2.13 2.63
CA TRP A 60 -0.30 -1.09 1.65
C TRP A 60 -1.52 -0.19 1.55
N THR A 61 -1.33 1.11 1.75
CA THR A 61 -2.46 2.06 1.81
C THR A 61 -2.60 2.88 0.53
N GLU A 62 -1.75 2.62 -0.46
CA GLU A 62 -1.59 3.46 -1.63
C GLU A 62 -1.81 2.67 -2.93
N ARG A 63 -2.41 3.33 -3.92
CA ARG A 63 -2.51 2.79 -5.28
C ARG A 63 -1.21 3.12 -6.03
N LEU A 64 -0.16 2.36 -5.72
CA LEU A 64 1.18 2.54 -6.29
C LEU A 64 1.24 2.20 -7.78
N LEU A 65 0.49 1.17 -8.19
CA LEU A 65 0.44 0.70 -9.56
C LEU A 65 -0.88 1.14 -10.21
N SER A 66 -0.78 1.57 -11.46
CA SER A 66 -1.92 1.73 -12.35
C SER A 66 -2.59 0.38 -12.63
N LEU A 67 -3.85 0.42 -13.08
CA LEU A 67 -4.56 -0.80 -13.49
C LEU A 67 -3.87 -1.50 -14.67
N GLU A 68 -3.17 -0.74 -15.52
CA GLU A 68 -2.40 -1.28 -16.64
C GLU A 68 -1.18 -2.06 -16.15
N GLU A 69 -0.45 -1.53 -15.17
CA GLU A 69 0.67 -2.23 -14.54
C GLU A 69 0.21 -3.53 -13.86
N TYR A 70 -0.90 -3.48 -13.11
CA TYR A 70 -1.48 -4.70 -12.53
C TYR A 70 -1.87 -5.70 -13.63
N THR A 71 -2.49 -5.25 -14.71
CA THR A 71 -2.87 -6.11 -15.84
C THR A 71 -1.63 -6.78 -16.44
N GLY A 72 -0.54 -6.03 -16.62
CA GLY A 72 0.74 -6.54 -17.10
C GLY A 72 1.32 -7.62 -16.19
N ILE A 73 1.30 -7.41 -14.86
CA ILE A 73 1.79 -8.37 -13.87
C ILE A 73 0.99 -9.67 -13.87
N TYR A 74 -0.34 -9.58 -13.92
CA TYR A 74 -1.19 -10.77 -13.98
C TYR A 74 -0.95 -11.53 -15.29
N LYS A 75 -0.90 -10.81 -16.42
CA LYS A 75 -0.67 -11.41 -17.74
C LYS A 75 0.68 -12.09 -17.86
N SER A 76 1.76 -11.47 -17.37
CA SER A 76 3.10 -12.07 -17.38
C SER A 76 3.19 -13.31 -16.50
N SER A 77 2.29 -13.42 -15.51
CA SER A 77 2.17 -14.58 -14.62
C SER A 77 1.19 -15.64 -15.13
N GLY A 78 0.63 -15.49 -16.33
CA GLY A 78 -0.31 -16.44 -16.93
C GLY A 78 -1.77 -16.26 -16.47
N PHE A 79 -2.13 -15.10 -15.92
CA PHE A 79 -3.49 -14.80 -15.46
C PHE A 79 -4.12 -13.66 -16.27
N GLN A 80 -5.45 -13.71 -16.42
CA GLN A 80 -6.26 -12.56 -16.80
C GLN A 80 -6.71 -11.82 -15.54
N LEU A 81 -6.63 -10.49 -15.56
CA LEU A 81 -7.06 -9.65 -14.44
C LEU A 81 -8.48 -9.13 -14.66
N GLU A 82 -9.36 -9.36 -13.69
CA GLU A 82 -10.63 -8.67 -13.56
C GLU A 82 -10.57 -7.70 -12.37
N CYS A 83 -11.02 -6.46 -12.60
CA CYS A 83 -11.10 -5.43 -11.57
C CYS A 83 -12.56 -5.18 -11.20
N LEU A 84 -12.93 -5.47 -9.96
CA LEU A 84 -14.31 -5.32 -9.47
C LEU A 84 -14.42 -4.15 -8.48
N PRO A 85 -15.51 -3.36 -8.55
CA PRO A 85 -15.75 -2.30 -7.57
C PRO A 85 -16.20 -2.88 -6.23
N GLY A 86 -15.59 -2.39 -5.14
CA GLY A 86 -16.15 -2.54 -3.80
C GLY A 86 -17.34 -1.61 -3.57
N PHE A 87 -18.18 -1.92 -2.57
CA PHE A 87 -19.30 -1.09 -2.16
C PHE A 87 -19.07 -0.54 -0.75
N TYR A 88 -19.65 0.63 -0.47
CA TYR A 88 -19.70 1.17 0.88
C TYR A 88 -20.61 0.31 1.75
N ASP A 89 -20.22 0.13 3.01
CA ASP A 89 -21.03 -0.58 4.00
C ASP A 89 -22.30 0.23 4.34
N SER A 90 -23.42 -0.15 3.74
CA SER A 90 -24.73 0.47 3.97
C SER A 90 -25.47 -0.09 5.18
N SER A 91 -24.93 -1.09 5.90
CA SER A 91 -25.58 -1.66 7.09
C SER A 91 -25.40 -0.80 8.34
N LYS A 92 -24.71 0.35 8.23
CA LYS A 92 -24.52 1.30 9.32
C LYS A 92 -25.84 1.99 9.71
N ALA A 93 -25.94 2.41 10.97
CA ALA A 93 -27.07 3.20 11.45
C ALA A 93 -27.19 4.55 10.74
N PHE A 94 -28.38 5.16 10.82
CA PHE A 94 -28.63 6.50 10.31
C PHE A 94 -27.73 7.53 11.04
N PRO A 95 -27.16 8.54 10.34
CA PRO A 95 -27.34 8.86 8.91
C PRO A 95 -26.37 8.14 7.95
N LEU A 96 -25.37 7.44 8.50
CA LEU A 96 -24.23 6.95 7.72
C LEU A 96 -24.62 5.84 6.73
N GLY A 97 -25.54 4.95 7.11
CA GLY A 97 -26.04 3.90 6.21
C GLY A 97 -26.76 4.45 4.98
N SER A 98 -27.61 5.45 5.16
CA SER A 98 -28.33 6.12 4.07
C SER A 98 -27.37 6.86 3.12
N MET A 99 -26.36 7.55 3.68
CA MET A 99 -25.32 8.19 2.88
C MET A 99 -24.53 7.17 2.05
N ASN A 100 -24.18 6.03 2.65
CA ASN A 100 -23.48 4.95 1.95
C ASN A 100 -24.34 4.30 0.87
N ALA A 101 -25.65 4.16 1.07
CA ALA A 101 -26.57 3.69 0.04
C ALA A 101 -26.59 4.64 -1.18
N VAL A 102 -26.62 5.97 -0.96
CA VAL A 102 -26.52 6.95 -2.05
C VAL A 102 -25.19 6.84 -2.79
N ARG A 103 -24.08 6.69 -2.06
CA ARG A 103 -22.76 6.48 -2.68
C ARG A 103 -22.71 5.20 -3.52
N ASN A 104 -23.36 4.12 -3.06
CA ASN A 104 -23.46 2.86 -3.79
C ASN A 104 -24.25 2.98 -5.10
N LEU A 105 -25.18 3.93 -5.23
CA LEU A 105 -25.79 4.24 -6.53
C LEU A 105 -24.75 4.77 -7.53
N GLY A 106 -23.82 5.61 -7.07
CA GLY A 106 -22.70 6.09 -7.87
C GLY A 106 -21.74 4.95 -8.27
N VAL A 107 -21.47 4.01 -7.37
CA VAL A 107 -20.69 2.79 -7.67
C VAL A 107 -21.37 1.97 -8.75
N ASN A 108 -22.69 1.76 -8.68
CA ASN A 108 -23.42 1.02 -9.70
C ASN A 108 -23.38 1.70 -11.08
N ALA A 109 -23.42 3.03 -11.12
CA ALA A 109 -23.43 3.77 -12.39
C ALA A 109 -22.05 3.92 -13.03
N MET A 110 -21.00 4.09 -12.23
CA MET A 110 -19.67 4.50 -12.70
C MET A 110 -18.54 3.56 -12.22
N GLY A 111 -18.89 2.41 -11.65
CA GLY A 111 -18.00 1.31 -11.29
C GLY A 111 -16.82 1.74 -10.42
N LEU A 112 -15.62 1.43 -10.91
CA LEU A 112 -14.34 1.62 -10.20
C LEU A 112 -14.05 3.07 -9.80
N ARG A 113 -14.68 4.06 -10.45
CA ARG A 113 -14.42 5.49 -10.19
C ARG A 113 -14.96 5.94 -8.83
N PHE A 114 -16.08 5.38 -8.39
CA PHE A 114 -16.73 5.74 -7.12
C PHE A 114 -16.58 4.65 -6.06
N ALA A 115 -15.94 3.55 -6.40
CA ALA A 115 -15.71 2.47 -5.46
C ALA A 115 -14.75 2.94 -4.33
N PRO A 116 -15.07 2.68 -3.05
CA PRO A 116 -14.19 3.00 -1.94
C PRO A 116 -12.89 2.19 -1.96
N PHE A 117 -12.91 1.03 -2.61
CA PHE A 117 -11.79 0.14 -2.86
C PHE A 117 -12.10 -0.75 -4.06
N ILE A 118 -11.10 -1.44 -4.58
CA ILE A 118 -11.24 -2.34 -5.73
C ILE A 118 -10.78 -3.74 -5.34
N TYR A 119 -11.42 -4.76 -5.90
CA TYR A 119 -10.91 -6.13 -5.87
C TYR A 119 -10.16 -6.41 -7.17
N LEU A 120 -9.00 -7.05 -7.04
CA LEU A 120 -8.24 -7.58 -8.17
C LEU A 120 -8.42 -9.11 -8.13
N MET A 121 -9.03 -9.68 -9.16
CA MET A 121 -9.26 -11.13 -9.25
C MET A 121 -8.51 -11.68 -10.47
N GLY A 122 -7.69 -12.70 -10.24
CA GLY A 122 -6.93 -13.37 -11.28
C GLY A 122 -7.57 -14.68 -11.69
N TYR A 123 -7.76 -14.85 -12.99
CA TYR A 123 -8.22 -16.12 -13.55
C TYR A 123 -7.10 -16.72 -14.40
N PRO A 124 -6.87 -18.03 -14.33
CA PRO A 124 -5.92 -18.69 -15.22
C PRO A 124 -6.24 -18.31 -16.68
N GLY A 125 -5.23 -17.85 -17.42
CA GLY A 125 -5.38 -17.63 -18.85
C GLY A 125 -5.62 -18.97 -19.54
N ILE A 126 -6.67 -19.04 -20.37
CA ILE A 126 -6.90 -20.15 -21.29
C ILE A 126 -5.76 -20.20 -22.31
#